data_AF-A0A0K6FWC7-F1
#
_entry.id   AF-A0A0K6FWC7-F1
#
_cell.length_a   1.000
_cell.length_b   1.000
_cell.length_c   1.000
_cell.angle_alpha   90.00
_cell.angle_beta   90.00
_cell.angle_gamma   90.00
#
_symmetry.space_group_name_H-M   'P 1'
#
loop_
_entity.id
_entity.type
_entity.pdbx_description
1 polymer ?
#
loop_
_entity_poly.entity_id
_entity_poly.type
_entity_poly.pdbx_seq_one_letter_code
_entity_poly.pdbx_strand_id
1 'polypeptide(L)'
;MASTDKPKTVLAYIVPQEDLLHTARHSGLDFADSPAGFAWRQMAFATYDQFEPLGPVQLHFVGINKVKPGERHGMALVLGFPNQELEELPSQLLDLGVDVFHSQPRRLTRVGNKGYDWTIPKVDGTGIDDIIMAQQDPHKNNWSWFDRPKHV
;
A
#
# COMPACT_ATOMS: atom_id res chain seq x y z
N MET A 1 -15.19 -30.33 6.95
CA MET A 1 -15.92 -29.17 6.39
C MET A 1 -14.87 -28.15 5.99
N ALA A 2 -14.61 -28.00 4.69
CA ALA A 2 -13.68 -26.99 4.22
C ALA A 2 -14.32 -25.64 4.50
N SER A 3 -13.72 -24.84 5.38
CA SER A 3 -14.03 -23.41 5.42
C SER A 3 -13.70 -22.88 4.02
N THR A 4 -14.72 -22.54 3.24
CA THR A 4 -14.53 -21.67 2.08
C THR A 4 -14.26 -20.28 2.63
N ASP A 5 -13.06 -20.09 3.19
CA ASP A 5 -12.57 -18.79 3.61
C ASP A 5 -12.64 -17.88 2.40
N LYS A 6 -13.42 -16.80 2.51
CA LYS A 6 -13.46 -15.77 1.48
C LYS A 6 -12.02 -15.31 1.20
N PRO A 7 -11.64 -15.13 -0.07
CA PRO A 7 -10.31 -14.65 -0.40
C PRO A 7 -10.08 -13.31 0.29
N LYS A 8 -8.97 -13.21 1.03
CA LYS A 8 -8.60 -12.00 1.76
C LYS A 8 -8.37 -10.85 0.76
N THR A 9 -9.09 -9.76 0.92
CA THR A 9 -8.89 -8.53 0.13
C THR A 9 -8.34 -7.39 0.98
N VAL A 10 -7.65 -6.44 0.36
CA VAL A 10 -7.25 -5.16 0.96
C VAL A 10 -7.36 -4.05 -0.08
N LEU A 11 -7.46 -2.80 0.37
CA LEU A 11 -7.33 -1.61 -0.50
C LEU A 11 -5.91 -1.08 -0.39
N ALA A 12 -5.30 -0.68 -1.50
CA ALA A 12 -3.95 -0.12 -1.46
C ALA A 12 -3.66 0.85 -2.61
N TYR A 13 -2.79 1.82 -2.35
CA TYR A 13 -2.08 2.57 -3.37
C TYR A 13 -0.77 1.88 -3.68
N ILE A 14 -0.45 1.69 -4.96
CA ILE A 14 0.79 1.02 -5.38
C ILE A 14 1.56 1.97 -6.28
N VAL A 15 2.82 2.20 -5.93
CA VAL A 15 3.69 3.12 -6.65
C VAL A 15 5.00 2.42 -6.99
N PRO A 16 5.38 2.36 -8.27
CA PRO A 16 6.69 1.88 -8.69
C PRO A 16 7.85 2.70 -8.09
N GLN A 17 9.00 2.06 -7.92
CA GLN A 17 10.21 2.69 -7.40
C GLN A 17 10.64 3.89 -8.25
N GLU A 18 10.52 3.79 -9.57
CA GLU A 18 10.86 4.87 -10.51
C GLU A 18 10.05 6.15 -10.24
N ASP A 19 8.75 6.01 -9.94
CA ASP A 19 7.86 7.12 -9.67
C ASP A 19 8.18 7.74 -8.31
N LEU A 20 8.42 6.92 -7.28
CA LEU A 20 8.89 7.41 -5.97
C LEU A 20 10.21 8.17 -6.06
N LEU A 21 11.15 7.66 -6.86
CA LEU A 21 12.44 8.32 -7.08
C LEU A 21 12.27 9.61 -7.86
N HIS A 22 11.38 9.63 -8.86
CA HIS A 22 11.04 10.83 -9.59
C HIS A 22 10.44 11.89 -8.65
N THR A 23 9.47 11.52 -7.82
CA THR A 23 8.88 12.41 -6.81
C THR A 23 9.92 12.90 -5.82
N ALA A 24 10.80 12.03 -5.31
CA ALA A 24 11.90 12.42 -4.42
C ALA A 24 12.74 13.55 -5.02
N ARG A 25 13.19 13.39 -6.26
CA ARG A 25 14.04 14.37 -6.96
C ARG A 25 13.38 15.73 -7.17
N HIS A 26 12.05 15.80 -7.20
CA HIS A 26 11.30 17.05 -7.39
C HIS A 26 10.72 17.62 -6.09
N SER A 27 10.82 16.90 -4.98
CA SER A 27 10.24 17.29 -3.69
C SER A 27 11.04 18.37 -2.94
N GLY A 28 12.31 18.57 -3.29
CA GLY A 28 13.22 19.46 -2.54
C GLY A 28 13.60 18.94 -1.14
N LEU A 29 13.27 17.68 -0.81
CA LEU A 29 13.65 17.04 0.44
C LEU A 29 15.16 16.78 0.49
N ASP A 30 15.74 16.80 1.68
CA ASP A 30 17.18 16.61 1.92
C ASP A 30 17.71 15.28 1.37
N PHE A 31 16.89 14.23 1.40
CA PHE A 31 17.23 12.92 0.86
C PHE A 31 17.07 12.80 -0.66
N ALA A 32 16.55 13.80 -1.36
CA ALA A 32 16.32 13.78 -2.81
C ALA A 32 17.62 13.56 -3.62
N ASP A 33 18.73 14.11 -3.13
CA ASP A 33 20.05 14.02 -3.76
C ASP A 33 20.87 12.80 -3.31
N SER A 34 20.31 11.98 -2.42
CA SER A 34 20.96 10.76 -1.94
C SER A 34 20.95 9.65 -2.99
N PRO A 35 21.74 8.55 -2.81
CA PRO A 35 21.70 7.40 -3.69
C PRO A 35 20.28 6.89 -3.91
N ALA A 36 19.95 6.50 -5.15
CA ALA A 36 18.58 6.18 -5.56
C ALA A 36 17.87 5.20 -4.61
N GLY A 37 18.59 4.15 -4.17
CA GLY A 37 18.08 3.14 -3.24
C GLY A 37 17.68 3.69 -1.87
N PHE A 38 18.33 4.75 -1.40
CA PHE A 38 17.97 5.46 -0.17
C PHE A 38 16.82 6.44 -0.43
N ALA A 39 16.92 7.26 -1.48
CA ALA A 39 15.95 8.30 -1.78
C ALA A 39 14.52 7.78 -1.95
N TRP A 40 14.32 6.67 -2.68
CA TRP A 40 12.97 6.13 -2.90
C TRP A 40 12.39 5.53 -1.61
N ARG A 41 13.23 4.90 -0.76
CA ARG A 41 12.78 4.37 0.54
C ARG A 41 12.38 5.49 1.49
N GLN A 42 13.16 6.55 1.55
CA GLN A 42 12.81 7.74 2.33
C GLN A 42 11.52 8.38 1.83
N MET A 43 11.30 8.44 0.52
CA MET A 43 10.02 8.91 -0.03
C MET A 43 8.84 8.01 0.37
N ALA A 44 9.04 6.69 0.38
CA ALA A 44 8.01 5.74 0.83
C ALA A 44 7.66 5.95 2.32
N PHE A 45 8.66 6.15 3.18
CA PHE A 45 8.42 6.48 4.59
C PHE A 45 7.78 7.85 4.78
N ALA A 46 8.26 8.89 4.09
CA ALA A 46 7.67 10.23 4.14
C ALA A 46 6.21 10.22 3.65
N THR A 47 5.87 9.33 2.72
CA THR A 47 4.47 9.11 2.32
C THR A 47 3.70 8.44 3.45
N TYR A 48 4.21 7.35 4.03
CA TYR A 48 3.56 6.68 5.16
C TYR A 48 3.29 7.62 6.34
N ASP A 49 4.26 8.44 6.72
CA ASP A 49 4.16 9.38 7.86
C ASP A 49 3.02 10.40 7.70
N GLN A 50 2.64 10.73 6.45
CA GLN A 50 1.49 11.60 6.17
C GLN A 50 0.15 10.90 6.38
N PHE A 51 0.10 9.57 6.17
CA PHE A 51 -1.14 8.79 6.22
C PHE A 51 -1.36 8.12 7.59
N GLU A 52 -0.29 7.74 8.31
CA GLU A 52 -0.36 7.08 9.61
C GLU A 52 -1.30 7.78 10.62
N PRO A 53 -1.30 9.12 10.73
CA PRO A 53 -2.20 9.81 11.66
C PRO A 53 -3.68 9.75 11.28
N LEU A 54 -4.01 9.45 10.02
CA LEU A 54 -5.36 9.54 9.46
C LEU A 54 -6.11 8.21 9.43
N GLY A 55 -5.44 7.09 9.66
CA GLY A 55 -6.04 5.79 9.41
C GLY A 55 -5.21 4.58 9.82
N PRO A 56 -5.84 3.40 9.92
CA PRO A 56 -5.11 2.15 9.88
C PRO A 56 -4.46 2.00 8.50
N VAL A 57 -3.16 2.23 8.42
CA VAL A 57 -2.37 2.05 7.20
C VAL A 57 -1.14 1.19 7.45
N GLN A 58 -0.63 0.56 6.39
CA GLN A 58 0.60 -0.24 6.40
C GLN A 58 1.42 0.02 5.14
N LEU A 59 2.70 0.29 5.32
CA LEU A 59 3.65 0.40 4.22
C LEU A 59 4.29 -0.96 3.94
N HIS A 60 4.18 -1.43 2.70
CA HIS A 60 4.88 -2.62 2.22
C HIS A 60 5.83 -2.26 1.08
N PHE A 61 7.03 -2.83 1.11
CA PHE A 61 7.89 -2.88 -0.07
C PHE A 61 7.53 -4.10 -0.90
N VAL A 62 7.28 -3.90 -2.20
CA VAL A 62 6.68 -4.91 -3.06
C VAL A 62 7.50 -5.17 -4.31
N GLY A 63 7.44 -6.42 -4.79
CA GLY A 63 7.84 -6.77 -6.15
C GLY A 63 6.63 -6.67 -7.07
N ILE A 64 6.81 -6.15 -8.30
CA ILE A 64 5.75 -5.88 -9.28
C ILE A 64 6.03 -6.67 -10.58
N ASN A 65 5.00 -7.34 -11.11
CA ASN A 65 4.99 -8.10 -12.37
C ASN A 65 6.10 -9.17 -12.47
N LYS A 66 6.24 -9.98 -11.42
CA LYS A 66 7.27 -11.00 -11.17
C LYS A 66 7.44 -12.11 -12.24
N VAL A 67 6.80 -12.00 -13.40
CA VAL A 67 6.75 -13.06 -14.44
C VAL A 67 7.64 -12.72 -15.65
N LYS A 68 8.26 -11.54 -15.73
CA LYS A 68 9.09 -11.12 -16.88
C LYS A 68 10.46 -10.56 -16.49
N PRO A 69 11.47 -10.64 -17.38
CA PRO A 69 12.76 -9.95 -17.19
C PRO A 69 12.57 -8.45 -17.01
N GLY A 70 13.21 -7.85 -16.00
CA GLY A 70 13.02 -6.45 -15.61
C GLY A 70 12.10 -6.26 -14.40
N GLU A 71 12.10 -7.21 -13.45
CA GLU A 71 11.36 -7.14 -12.18
C GLU A 71 11.40 -5.73 -11.58
N ARG A 72 10.21 -5.14 -11.40
CA ARG A 72 10.06 -3.83 -10.82
C ARG A 72 9.85 -3.95 -9.32
N HIS A 73 10.33 -2.96 -8.59
CA HIS A 73 10.09 -2.82 -7.16
C HIS A 73 9.25 -1.58 -6.93
N GLY A 74 8.63 -1.48 -5.76
CA GLY A 74 7.88 -0.30 -5.38
C GLY A 74 7.40 -0.38 -3.94
N MET A 75 6.40 0.42 -3.64
CA MET A 75 5.66 0.34 -2.40
C MET A 75 4.18 0.03 -2.64
N ALA A 76 3.56 -0.58 -1.64
CA ALA A 76 2.12 -0.59 -1.48
C ALA A 76 1.77 0.07 -0.13
N LEU A 77 0.97 1.13 -0.16
CA LEU A 77 0.34 1.69 1.03
C LEU A 77 -1.03 1.04 1.18
N VAL A 78 -1.11 0.02 2.04
CA VAL A 78 -2.34 -0.70 2.34
C VAL A 78 -3.18 0.11 3.32
N LEU A 79 -4.46 0.23 3.02
CA LEU A 79 -5.46 0.96 3.80
C LEU A 79 -6.38 -0.02 4.51
N GLY A 80 -6.79 0.35 5.72
CA GLY A 80 -7.83 -0.38 6.42
C GLY A 80 -7.38 -1.73 6.95
N PHE A 81 -8.39 -2.51 7.27
CA PHE A 81 -8.31 -3.91 7.63
C PHE A 81 -8.71 -4.79 6.43
N PRO A 82 -8.34 -6.06 6.46
CA PRO A 82 -8.73 -6.99 5.41
C PRO A 82 -10.25 -7.09 5.24
N ASN A 83 -10.69 -7.17 3.99
CA ASN A 83 -12.09 -7.24 3.57
C ASN A 83 -12.94 -6.00 3.89
N GLN A 84 -12.33 -4.86 4.22
CA GLN A 84 -13.05 -3.58 4.30
C GLN A 84 -13.32 -3.01 2.90
N GLU A 85 -14.49 -2.41 2.77
CA GLU A 85 -14.92 -1.66 1.59
C GLU A 85 -14.49 -0.18 1.71
N LEU A 86 -14.54 0.56 0.60
CA LEU A 86 -14.00 1.92 0.51
C LEU A 86 -14.79 2.90 1.41
N GLU A 87 -16.09 2.69 1.53
CA GLU A 87 -17.02 3.48 2.34
C GLU A 87 -16.79 3.33 3.85
N GLU A 88 -16.05 2.30 4.26
CA GLU A 88 -15.71 2.06 5.67
C GLU A 88 -14.44 2.82 6.11
N LEU A 89 -13.72 3.44 5.18
CA LEU A 89 -12.49 4.18 5.46
C LEU A 89 -12.78 5.65 5.85
N PRO A 90 -11.95 6.27 6.70
CA PRO A 90 -12.07 7.70 7.00
C PRO A 90 -11.98 8.56 5.73
N SER A 91 -12.90 9.50 5.53
CA SER A 91 -12.92 10.33 4.32
C SER A 91 -11.62 11.12 4.13
N GLN A 92 -11.06 11.67 5.21
CA GLN A 92 -9.79 12.40 5.18
C GLN A 92 -8.62 11.56 4.67
N LEU A 93 -8.62 10.25 4.97
CA LEU A 93 -7.61 9.32 4.48
C LEU A 93 -7.76 9.10 2.97
N LEU A 94 -9.00 9.00 2.49
CA LEU A 94 -9.30 8.84 1.07
C LEU A 94 -8.98 10.10 0.27
N ASP A 95 -9.38 11.27 0.79
CA ASP A 95 -9.14 12.57 0.17
C ASP A 95 -7.64 12.81 -0.01
N LEU A 96 -6.84 12.61 1.06
CA LEU A 96 -5.38 12.70 0.95
C LEU A 96 -4.81 11.69 -0.05
N GLY A 97 -5.36 10.47 -0.07
CA GLY A 97 -4.97 9.43 -1.01
C GLY A 97 -5.16 9.84 -2.48
N VAL A 98 -6.32 10.41 -2.81
CA VAL A 98 -6.61 10.92 -4.16
C VAL A 98 -5.68 12.08 -4.51
N ASP A 99 -5.39 12.97 -3.56
CA ASP A 99 -4.52 14.11 -3.78
C ASP A 99 -3.06 13.70 -4.01
N VAL A 100 -2.54 12.75 -3.23
CA VAL A 100 -1.14 12.29 -3.29
C VAL A 100 -0.90 11.32 -4.46
N PHE A 101 -1.83 10.40 -4.72
CA PHE A 101 -1.66 9.34 -5.71
C PHE A 101 -2.41 9.59 -7.02
N HIS A 102 -3.17 10.68 -7.13
CA HIS A 102 -3.97 11.04 -8.29
C HIS A 102 -4.87 9.90 -8.80
N SER A 103 -5.30 9.03 -7.89
CA SER A 103 -6.05 7.81 -8.20
C SER A 103 -6.84 7.33 -6.98
N GLN A 104 -7.81 6.45 -7.23
CA GLN A 104 -8.52 5.71 -6.16
C GLN A 104 -7.68 4.49 -5.73
N PRO A 105 -7.80 4.02 -4.47
CA PRO A 105 -7.06 2.86 -4.02
C PRO A 105 -7.55 1.60 -4.75
N ARG A 106 -6.63 0.70 -5.05
CA ARG A 106 -6.91 -0.52 -5.81
C ARG A 106 -7.22 -1.66 -4.85
N ARG A 107 -8.20 -2.50 -5.22
CA ARG A 107 -8.50 -3.73 -4.47
C ARG A 107 -7.51 -4.82 -4.85
N LEU A 108 -6.76 -5.29 -3.85
CA LEU A 108 -5.85 -6.41 -3.96
C LEU A 108 -6.52 -7.66 -3.42
N THR A 109 -6.35 -8.78 -4.12
CA THR A 109 -6.85 -10.09 -3.69
C THR A 109 -5.68 -11.02 -3.45
N ARG A 110 -5.63 -11.64 -2.27
CA ARG A 110 -4.60 -12.65 -1.95
C ARG A 110 -4.74 -13.86 -2.86
N VAL A 111 -3.62 -14.27 -3.45
CA VAL A 111 -3.54 -15.48 -4.29
C VAL A 111 -2.83 -16.59 -3.51
N GLY A 112 -3.48 -17.74 -3.41
CA GLY A 112 -2.90 -18.93 -2.80
C GLY A 112 -2.72 -18.88 -1.27
N ASN A 113 -2.21 -19.99 -0.73
CA ASN A 113 -2.19 -20.23 0.71
C ASN A 113 -0.97 -19.62 1.41
N LYS A 114 0.07 -19.21 0.68
CA LYS A 114 1.35 -18.78 1.27
C LYS A 114 1.39 -17.34 1.78
N GLY A 115 0.44 -16.48 1.42
CA GLY A 115 0.24 -15.17 2.09
C GLY A 115 1.02 -13.98 1.56
N TYR A 116 1.90 -14.21 0.59
CA TYR A 116 2.76 -13.16 0.04
C TYR A 116 2.32 -12.69 -1.35
N ASP A 117 1.59 -13.53 -2.09
CA ASP A 117 1.19 -13.25 -3.46
C ASP A 117 -0.17 -12.55 -3.48
N TRP A 118 -0.24 -11.40 -4.16
CA TRP A 118 -1.45 -10.61 -4.32
C TRP A 118 -1.61 -10.22 -5.78
N THR A 119 -2.86 -10.19 -6.25
CA THR A 119 -3.19 -9.81 -7.62
C THR A 119 -4.19 -8.67 -7.64
N ILE A 120 -4.19 -7.93 -8.75
CA ILE A 120 -5.04 -6.79 -9.01
C ILE A 120 -5.90 -7.13 -10.23
N PRO A 121 -7.15 -6.67 -10.30
CA PRO A 121 -7.93 -6.82 -11.53
C PRO A 121 -7.15 -6.25 -12.72
N LYS A 122 -6.87 -7.09 -13.73
CA LYS A 122 -6.02 -6.81 -14.92
C LYS A 122 -6.51 -5.67 -15.85
N VAL A 123 -7.51 -4.90 -15.43
CA VAL A 123 -8.42 -4.19 -16.35
C VAL A 123 -8.19 -2.67 -16.37
N ASP A 124 -7.31 -2.11 -15.55
CA ASP A 124 -7.14 -0.65 -15.47
C ASP A 124 -5.96 -0.07 -16.27
N GLY A 125 -5.26 -0.89 -17.05
CA GLY A 125 -4.24 -0.41 -18.00
C GLY A 125 -2.97 0.15 -17.36
N THR A 126 -2.81 0.07 -16.04
CA THR A 126 -1.61 0.51 -15.30
C THR A 126 -0.40 -0.39 -15.53
N GLY A 127 -0.65 -1.62 -16.01
CA GLY A 127 0.38 -2.64 -16.19
C GLY A 127 0.96 -3.12 -14.85
N ILE A 128 0.28 -2.94 -13.73
CA ILE A 128 0.61 -3.49 -12.41
C ILE A 128 -0.48 -4.52 -12.11
N ASP A 129 -0.22 -5.78 -12.47
CA ASP A 129 -1.22 -6.87 -12.42
C ASP A 129 -0.96 -7.85 -11.28
N ASP A 130 0.32 -8.13 -11.01
CA ASP A 130 0.75 -9.10 -9.99
C ASP A 130 1.77 -8.45 -9.05
N ILE A 131 1.55 -8.58 -7.74
CA ILE A 131 2.46 -8.03 -6.73
C ILE A 131 2.79 -9.07 -5.66
N ILE A 132 3.98 -8.95 -5.07
CA ILE A 132 4.36 -9.70 -3.87
C ILE A 132 4.56 -8.72 -2.74
N MET A 133 3.79 -8.89 -1.67
CA MET A 133 3.98 -8.17 -0.41
C MET A 133 4.73 -9.07 0.55
N ALA A 134 5.94 -8.68 0.95
CA ALA A 134 6.61 -9.34 2.07
C ALA A 134 5.73 -9.17 3.32
N GLN A 135 5.53 -10.24 4.11
CA GLN A 135 4.79 -10.12 5.38
C GLN A 135 5.50 -9.10 6.25
N GLN A 136 4.80 -8.02 6.54
CA GLN A 136 4.84 -7.40 7.84
C GLN A 136 3.40 -7.47 8.31
N ASP A 137 3.09 -8.40 9.21
CA ASP A 137 1.81 -8.34 9.90
C ASP A 137 1.73 -6.92 10.52
N PRO A 138 0.57 -6.24 10.47
CA PRO A 138 0.43 -4.89 11.00
C PRO A 138 1.06 -4.83 12.39
N HIS A 139 1.92 -3.83 12.61
CA HIS A 139 2.43 -3.57 13.95
C HIS A 139 1.23 -3.45 14.89
N LYS A 140 1.20 -4.28 15.95
CA LYS A 140 0.11 -4.35 16.94
C LYS A 140 -0.33 -2.97 17.47
N ASN A 141 0.54 -1.98 17.42
CA ASN A 141 0.24 -0.62 17.84
C ASN A 141 -0.85 0.06 16.98
N ASN A 142 -1.00 -0.31 15.69
CA ASN A 142 -2.07 0.21 14.81
C ASN A 142 -3.44 -0.43 15.10
N TRP A 143 -3.50 -1.46 15.96
CA TRP A 143 -4.78 -2.09 16.37
C TRP A 143 -5.43 -1.34 17.55
N SER A 144 -4.71 -0.45 18.21
CA SER A 144 -5.20 0.30 19.37
C SER A 144 -6.34 1.28 19.07
N TRP A 145 -6.67 1.50 17.79
CA TRP A 145 -7.88 2.24 17.39
C TRP A 145 -9.19 1.49 17.65
N PHE A 146 -9.19 0.15 17.69
CA PHE A 146 -10.39 -0.64 17.96
C PHE A 146 -10.77 -0.66 19.46
N ASP A 147 -9.80 -0.44 20.35
CA ASP A 147 -9.97 -0.54 21.82
C ASP A 147 -10.20 0.82 22.51
N ARG A 148 -10.35 1.92 21.76
CA ARG A 148 -10.80 3.17 22.40
C ARG A 148 -12.27 3.02 22.79
N PRO A 149 -12.61 3.12 24.09
CA PRO A 149 -14.01 3.17 24.49
C PRO A 149 -14.64 4.34 23.73
N LYS A 150 -15.80 4.11 23.11
CA LYS A 150 -16.65 5.20 22.63
C LYS A 150 -16.95 6.07 23.86
N HIS A 151 -16.26 7.21 23.98
CA HIS A 151 -16.63 8.19 24.99
C HIS A 151 -18.01 8.71 24.62
N VAL A 152 -18.97 8.39 25.49
CA VAL A 152 -20.31 8.97 25.60
C VAL A 152 -20.19 10.38 26.16
#